data_AF-A0A957XYI5-F1
#
_entry.id   AF-A0A957XYI5-F1
#
_cell.length_a   1.000
_cell.length_b   1.000
_cell.length_c   1.000
_cell.angle_alpha   90.00
_cell.angle_beta   90.00
_cell.angle_gamma   90.00
#
_symmetry.space_group_name_H-M   'P 1'
#
loop_
_entity.id
_entity.type
_entity.pdbx_description
1 polymer ?
#
loop_
_entity_poly.entity_id
_entity_poly.type
_entity_poly.pdbx_seq_one_letter_code
_entity_poly.pdbx_strand_id
1 'polypeptide(L)'
;MPVIQYSWQLEQGSTVGVALHAATRRLKGRGIDTPKLDSELMLGYILGWTRAQLYTHTDRPLSDQERRAFEHLVERRLGYEPVAYLVGQKSFYGLDLFVDHRVLIPRPETELLVDLALDVIMQADQIAARAANGNGGDPARSGLPVSVAD
;
A
#
# COMPACT_ATOMS: atom_id res chain seq x y z
N MET A 1 18.43 19.16 26.54
CA MET A 1 18.71 19.94 25.33
C MET A 1 17.37 20.42 24.79
N PRO A 2 17.07 21.72 24.73
CA PRO A 2 15.80 22.17 24.18
C PRO A 2 15.83 21.95 22.67
N VAL A 3 14.94 21.11 22.16
CA VAL A 3 14.70 20.99 20.73
C VAL A 3 13.97 22.26 20.33
N ILE A 4 14.64 23.14 19.58
CA ILE A 4 13.99 24.33 19.02
C ILE A 4 12.95 23.84 18.00
N GLN A 5 11.69 23.74 18.41
CA GLN A 5 10.56 23.42 17.54
C GLN A 5 10.26 24.65 16.68
N TYR A 6 10.86 24.72 15.48
CA TYR A 6 10.40 25.64 14.45
C TYR A 6 9.04 25.15 13.94
N SER A 7 7.96 25.65 14.53
CA SER A 7 6.60 25.41 14.07
C SER A 7 6.44 26.05 12.69
N TRP A 8 6.49 25.22 11.65
CA TRP A 8 6.12 25.66 10.30
C TRP A 8 4.60 25.75 10.22
N GLN A 9 4.13 26.85 9.65
CA GLN A 9 2.72 27.17 9.52
C GLN A 9 2.48 27.71 8.12
N LEU A 10 1.35 27.33 7.54
CA LEU A 10 0.80 27.90 6.33
C LEU A 10 0.01 29.17 6.70
N GLU A 11 0.01 30.14 5.81
CA GLU A 11 -0.80 31.34 5.97
C GLU A 11 -2.28 31.03 5.77
N GLN A 12 -3.16 31.79 6.44
CA GLN A 12 -4.60 31.68 6.19
C GLN A 12 -4.92 31.99 4.73
N GLY A 13 -5.82 31.20 4.14
CA GLY A 13 -6.15 31.32 2.71
C GLY A 13 -5.11 30.74 1.75
N SER A 14 -4.06 30.07 2.26
CA SER A 14 -3.14 29.31 1.42
C SER A 14 -3.90 28.36 0.50
N THR A 15 -3.56 28.36 -0.78
CA THR A 15 -4.19 27.47 -1.75
C THR A 15 -3.60 26.06 -1.69
N VAL A 16 -4.33 25.09 -2.26
CA VAL A 16 -3.86 23.70 -2.40
C VAL A 16 -2.46 23.64 -3.01
N GLY A 17 -2.21 24.38 -4.09
CA GLY A 17 -0.91 24.41 -4.77
C GLY A 17 0.22 24.96 -3.87
N VAL A 18 -0.04 26.06 -3.15
CA VAL A 18 0.92 26.64 -2.20
C VAL A 18 1.23 25.67 -1.07
N ALA A 19 0.19 25.04 -0.50
CA ALA A 19 0.33 24.08 0.58
C ALA A 19 1.17 22.86 0.16
N LEU A 20 0.88 22.26 -1.00
CA LEU A 20 1.64 21.13 -1.54
C LEU A 20 3.10 21.49 -1.79
N HIS A 21 3.35 22.65 -2.39
CA HIS A 21 4.71 23.09 -2.68
C HIS A 21 5.52 23.33 -1.39
N ALA A 22 4.91 24.01 -0.41
CA ALA A 22 5.54 24.31 0.86
C ALA A 22 5.85 23.04 1.68
N ALA A 23 4.90 22.10 1.77
CA ALA A 23 5.11 20.81 2.43
C ALA A 23 6.20 19.98 1.74
N THR A 24 6.18 19.92 0.39
CA THR A 24 7.19 19.18 -0.39
C THR A 24 8.60 19.70 -0.11
N ARG A 25 8.79 21.03 -0.09
CA ARG A 25 10.10 21.63 0.22
C ARG A 25 10.56 21.28 1.64
N ARG A 26 9.65 21.32 2.62
CA ARG A 26 9.97 21.02 4.02
C ARG A 26 10.36 19.55 4.21
N LEU A 27 9.59 18.61 3.65
CA LEU A 27 9.90 17.19 3.70
C LEU A 27 11.22 16.87 2.99
N LYS A 28 11.47 17.49 1.84
CA LYS A 28 12.74 17.37 1.11
C LYS A 28 13.92 17.87 1.95
N GLY A 29 13.77 19.02 2.63
CA GLY A 29 14.80 19.57 3.52
C GLY A 29 15.14 18.67 4.72
N ARG A 30 14.22 17.78 5.10
CA ARG A 30 14.42 16.79 6.16
C ARG A 30 15.00 15.45 5.65
N GLY A 31 15.16 15.28 4.34
CA GLY A 31 15.65 14.04 3.74
C GLY A 31 14.60 12.93 3.66
N ILE A 32 13.31 13.28 3.57
CA ILE A 32 12.27 12.31 3.24
C ILE A 32 12.39 11.93 1.75
N ASP A 33 12.36 10.63 1.45
CA ASP A 33 12.60 10.10 0.09
C ASP A 33 11.49 10.44 -0.91
N THR A 34 10.24 10.49 -0.44
CA THR A 34 9.04 10.67 -1.27
C THR A 34 8.29 11.97 -0.95
N PRO A 35 8.95 13.14 -0.86
CA PRO A 35 8.38 14.34 -0.24
C PRO A 35 7.14 14.87 -0.99
N LYS A 36 7.14 14.77 -2.32
CA LYS A 36 6.03 15.21 -3.17
C LYS A 36 4.83 14.27 -3.02
N LEU A 37 5.06 12.97 -3.14
CA LEU A 37 4.01 11.95 -3.00
C LEU A 37 3.41 12.01 -1.59
N ASP A 38 4.24 12.11 -0.55
CA ASP A 38 3.77 12.18 0.82
C ASP A 38 2.87 13.39 1.06
N SER A 39 3.27 14.56 0.52
CA SER A 39 2.45 15.79 0.61
C SER A 39 1.09 15.62 -0.08
N GLU A 40 1.07 15.00 -1.26
CA GLU A 40 -0.15 14.73 -2.01
C GLU A 40 -1.07 13.74 -1.30
N LEU A 41 -0.52 12.66 -0.73
CA LEU A 41 -1.30 11.67 0.00
C LEU A 41 -1.92 12.27 1.27
N MET A 42 -1.15 13.06 2.02
CA MET A 42 -1.64 13.70 3.24
C MET A 42 -2.73 14.74 2.95
N LEU A 43 -2.54 15.60 1.93
CA LEU A 43 -3.55 16.60 1.59
C LEU A 43 -4.78 15.96 0.94
N GLY A 44 -4.58 15.00 0.04
CA GLY A 44 -5.66 14.22 -0.58
C GLY A 44 -6.52 13.52 0.46
N TYR A 45 -5.91 12.92 1.48
CA TYR A 45 -6.62 12.31 2.61
C TYR A 45 -7.52 13.31 3.35
N ILE A 46 -7.01 14.51 3.66
CA ILE A 46 -7.78 15.55 4.37
C ILE A 46 -8.98 16.03 3.55
N LEU A 47 -8.79 16.21 2.24
CA LEU A 47 -9.83 16.74 1.36
C LEU A 47 -10.79 15.64 0.82
N GLY A 48 -10.46 14.37 1.03
CA GLY A 48 -11.15 13.24 0.38
C GLY A 48 -10.94 13.21 -1.13
N TRP A 49 -9.79 13.68 -1.60
CA TRP A 49 -9.49 13.91 -3.02
C TRP A 49 -8.43 12.97 -3.56
N THR A 50 -8.58 12.63 -4.84
CA THR A 50 -7.54 11.98 -5.63
C THR A 50 -6.41 12.95 -5.95
N ARG A 51 -5.24 12.39 -6.30
CA ARG A 51 -4.08 13.19 -6.75
C ARG A 51 -4.42 14.04 -7.97
N ALA A 52 -5.20 13.52 -8.91
CA ALA A 52 -5.63 14.27 -10.08
C ALA A 52 -6.47 15.51 -9.69
N GLN A 53 -7.38 15.37 -8.73
CA GLN A 53 -8.19 16.50 -8.23
C GLN A 53 -7.33 17.59 -7.57
N LEU A 54 -6.26 17.22 -6.86
CA LEU A 54 -5.32 18.21 -6.30
C LEU A 54 -4.67 19.08 -7.39
N TYR A 55 -4.38 18.51 -8.55
CA TYR A 55 -3.77 19.22 -9.68
C TYR A 55 -4.75 20.06 -10.48
N THR A 56 -6.04 19.70 -10.49
CA THR A 56 -7.06 20.50 -11.20
C THR A 56 -7.65 21.61 -10.35
N HIS A 57 -7.40 21.62 -9.04
CA HIS A 57 -7.94 22.60 -8.08
C HIS A 57 -6.85 23.27 -7.26
N THR A 58 -5.69 23.57 -7.86
CA THR A 58 -4.54 24.16 -7.17
C THR A 58 -4.83 25.52 -6.53
N ASP A 59 -5.79 26.27 -7.09
CA ASP A 59 -6.13 27.62 -6.65
C ASP A 59 -7.19 27.65 -5.54
N ARG A 60 -7.76 26.48 -5.17
CA ARG A 60 -8.72 26.41 -4.07
C ARG A 60 -8.03 26.79 -2.75
N PRO A 61 -8.56 27.76 -1.98
CA PRO A 61 -8.07 28.05 -0.64
C PRO A 61 -8.42 26.93 0.33
N LEU A 62 -7.49 26.61 1.22
CA LEU A 62 -7.75 25.71 2.35
C LEU A 62 -8.52 26.47 3.44
N SER A 63 -9.53 25.81 4.00
CA SER A 63 -10.12 26.26 5.26
C SER A 63 -9.09 26.17 6.39
N ASP A 64 -9.32 26.92 7.45
CA ASP A 64 -8.46 26.90 8.63
C ASP A 64 -8.36 25.52 9.28
N GLN A 65 -9.42 24.72 9.21
CA GLN A 65 -9.42 23.35 9.71
C GLN A 65 -8.56 22.44 8.84
N GLU A 66 -8.73 22.49 7.51
CA GLU A 66 -7.93 21.69 6.55
C GLU A 66 -6.45 22.05 6.64
N ARG A 67 -6.13 23.36 6.75
CA ARG A 67 -4.78 23.87 6.91
C ARG A 67 -4.11 23.30 8.17
N ARG A 68 -4.76 23.41 9.33
CA ARG A 68 -4.22 22.90 10.61
C ARG A 68 -4.08 21.37 10.60
N ALA A 69 -5.05 20.66 10.02
CA ALA A 69 -4.96 19.21 9.87
C ALA A 69 -3.74 18.83 9.00
N PHE A 70 -3.50 19.58 7.92
CA PHE A 70 -2.37 19.32 7.03
C PHE A 70 -1.03 19.62 7.68
N GLU A 71 -0.91 20.75 8.38
CA GLU A 71 0.26 21.09 9.20
C GLU A 71 0.58 19.98 10.21
N HIS A 72 -0.44 19.45 10.89
CA HIS A 72 -0.27 18.37 11.85
C HIS A 72 0.27 17.08 11.22
N LEU A 73 -0.26 16.67 10.07
CA LEU A 73 0.26 15.49 9.36
C LEU A 73 1.69 15.70 8.85
N VAL A 74 2.01 16.89 8.33
CA VAL A 74 3.37 17.23 7.88
C VAL A 74 4.36 17.16 9.05
N GLU A 75 4.01 17.68 10.22
CA GLU A 75 4.88 17.62 11.39
C GLU A 75 5.13 16.19 11.86
N ARG A 76 4.09 15.35 11.90
CA ARG A 76 4.24 13.91 12.18
C ARG A 76 5.14 13.24 11.15
N ARG A 77 4.98 13.57 9.87
CA ARG A 77 5.82 13.01 8.80
C ARG A 77 7.29 13.40 8.92
N LEU A 78 7.59 14.60 9.41
CA LEU A 78 8.95 15.06 9.70
C LEU A 78 9.60 14.31 10.88
N GLY A 79 8.78 13.71 11.75
CA GLY A 79 9.17 12.71 12.74
C GLY A 79 9.43 11.32 12.15
N TYR A 80 9.49 11.19 10.82
CA TYR A 80 9.64 9.93 10.07
C TYR A 80 8.50 8.93 10.24
N GLU A 81 7.35 9.35 10.77
CA GLU A 81 6.18 8.50 10.82
C GLU A 81 5.76 8.11 9.39
N PRO A 82 5.59 6.80 9.07
CA PRO A 82 5.23 6.37 7.73
C PRO A 82 3.93 7.01 7.24
N VAL A 83 3.93 7.54 6.01
CA VAL A 83 2.75 8.22 5.45
C VAL A 83 1.51 7.34 5.43
N ALA A 84 1.67 6.04 5.21
CA ALA A 84 0.56 5.08 5.21
C ALA A 84 -0.19 5.05 6.55
N TYR A 85 0.51 5.21 7.68
CA TYR A 85 -0.12 5.31 9.00
C TYR A 85 -0.77 6.68 9.24
N LEU A 86 -0.27 7.73 8.61
CA LEU A 86 -0.88 9.07 8.68
C LEU A 86 -2.22 9.12 7.95
N VAL A 87 -2.31 8.46 6.78
CA VAL A 87 -3.54 8.41 5.98
C VAL A 87 -4.42 7.19 6.28
N GLY A 88 -3.93 6.25 7.10
CA GLY A 88 -4.65 5.05 7.51
C GLY A 88 -4.85 3.99 6.43
N GLN A 89 -4.18 4.12 5.28
CA GLN A 89 -4.42 3.28 4.09
C GLN A 89 -3.15 3.02 3.28
N LYS A 90 -3.11 1.87 2.62
CA LYS A 90 -2.04 1.47 1.69
C LYS A 90 -2.60 0.59 0.57
N SER A 91 -2.30 0.95 -0.67
CA SER A 91 -2.57 0.07 -1.83
C SER A 91 -1.52 -1.05 -1.90
N PHE A 92 -2.01 -2.29 -2.06
CA PHE A 92 -1.22 -3.53 -2.19
C PHE A 92 -1.98 -4.54 -3.05
N TYR A 93 -1.34 -5.07 -4.10
CA TYR A 93 -1.95 -6.03 -5.03
C TYR A 93 -3.32 -5.58 -5.61
N GLY A 94 -3.44 -4.28 -5.91
CA GLY A 94 -4.68 -3.66 -6.42
C GLY A 94 -5.80 -3.46 -5.39
N LEU A 95 -5.55 -3.79 -4.11
CA LEU A 95 -6.48 -3.60 -3.00
C LEU A 95 -6.06 -2.40 -2.14
N ASP A 96 -7.02 -1.60 -1.69
CA ASP A 96 -6.78 -0.58 -0.67
C ASP A 96 -7.01 -1.19 0.72
N LEU A 97 -5.92 -1.31 1.49
CA LEU A 97 -5.92 -1.92 2.82
C LEU A 97 -5.87 -0.83 3.89
N PHE A 98 -6.67 -0.98 4.94
CA PHE A 98 -6.54 -0.17 6.15
C PHE A 98 -5.29 -0.58 6.91
N VAL A 99 -4.47 0.41 7.29
CA VAL A 99 -3.23 0.18 8.02
C VAL A 99 -3.10 1.17 9.17
N ASP A 100 -2.58 0.68 10.29
CA ASP A 100 -2.21 1.48 11.45
C ASP A 100 -0.97 0.88 12.14
N HIS A 101 -0.54 1.51 13.24
CA HIS A 101 0.65 1.13 13.98
C HIS A 101 0.65 -0.32 14.53
N ARG A 102 -0.47 -1.03 14.48
CA ARG A 102 -0.61 -2.41 14.96
C ARG A 102 -0.30 -3.44 13.86
N VAL A 103 -0.13 -3.00 12.61
CA VAL A 103 0.13 -3.87 11.46
C VAL A 103 1.36 -3.42 10.68
N LEU A 104 2.03 -4.38 10.03
CA LEU A 104 3.11 -4.08 9.09
C LEU A 104 2.54 -3.43 7.84
N ILE A 105 3.20 -2.39 7.33
CA ILE A 105 2.84 -1.77 6.05
C ILE A 105 3.21 -2.74 4.91
N PRO A 106 2.24 -3.17 4.08
CA PRO A 106 2.50 -4.03 2.93
C PRO A 106 3.53 -3.41 1.98
N ARG A 107 4.50 -4.21 1.56
CA ARG A 107 5.62 -3.79 0.70
C ARG A 107 5.45 -4.34 -0.71
N PRO A 108 5.69 -3.55 -1.78
CA PRO A 108 5.59 -4.05 -3.15
C PRO A 108 6.40 -5.34 -3.40
N GLU A 109 7.58 -5.45 -2.77
CA GLU A 109 8.46 -6.61 -2.90
C GLU A 109 7.82 -7.90 -2.36
N THR A 110 6.85 -7.79 -1.46
CA THR A 110 6.10 -8.94 -0.90
C THR A 110 4.93 -9.39 -1.77
N GLU A 111 4.62 -8.69 -2.88
CA GLU A 111 3.62 -9.15 -3.84
C GLU A 111 4.04 -10.45 -4.52
N LEU A 112 5.36 -10.65 -4.74
CA LEU A 112 5.89 -11.91 -5.27
C LEU A 112 5.55 -13.12 -4.38
N LEU A 113 5.46 -12.92 -3.06
CA LEU A 113 5.06 -14.00 -2.16
C LEU A 113 3.59 -14.39 -2.36
N VAL A 114 2.73 -13.43 -2.70
CA VAL A 114 1.33 -13.69 -3.05
C VAL A 114 1.25 -14.48 -4.34
N ASP A 115 2.01 -14.09 -5.37
CA ASP A 115 2.05 -14.81 -6.65
C ASP A 115 2.48 -16.28 -6.47
N LEU A 116 3.57 -16.50 -5.74
CA LEU A 116 4.07 -17.85 -5.44
C LEU A 116 3.06 -18.69 -4.65
N ALA A 117 2.34 -18.08 -3.70
CA ALA A 117 1.30 -18.78 -2.95
C ALA A 117 0.12 -19.18 -3.85
N LEU A 118 -0.30 -18.30 -4.76
CA LEU A 118 -1.36 -18.58 -5.73
C LEU A 118 -0.97 -19.72 -6.67
N ASP A 119 0.26 -19.74 -7.17
CA ASP A 119 0.77 -20.82 -8.03
C ASP A 119 0.70 -22.19 -7.33
N VAL A 120 1.10 -22.26 -6.05
CA VAL A 120 1.03 -23.50 -5.26
C VAL A 120 -0.42 -23.96 -5.09
N ILE A 121 -1.34 -23.03 -4.78
CA ILE A 121 -2.76 -23.34 -4.61
C ILE A 121 -3.35 -23.87 -5.92
N MET A 122 -3.05 -23.22 -7.06
CA MET A 122 -3.53 -23.64 -8.37
C MET A 122 -2.98 -25.01 -8.78
N GLN A 123 -1.73 -25.31 -8.47
CA GLN A 123 -1.15 -26.63 -8.72
C GLN A 123 -1.82 -27.71 -7.87
N ALA A 124 -2.08 -27.43 -6.59
CA ALA A 124 -2.77 -28.35 -5.69
C ALA A 124 -4.21 -28.64 -6.17
N ASP A 125 -4.94 -27.61 -6.61
CA ASP A 125 -6.30 -27.74 -7.13
C ASP A 125 -6.34 -28.59 -8.41
N GLN A 126 -5.38 -28.40 -9.33
CA GLN A 126 -5.25 -29.24 -10.53
C GLN A 126 -4.97 -30.71 -10.20
N ILE A 127 -4.15 -30.99 -9.19
CA ILE A 127 -3.89 -32.36 -8.72
C ILE A 127 -5.17 -32.97 -8.13
N ALA A 128 -5.89 -32.22 -7.29
CA ALA A 128 -7.14 -32.67 -6.71
C ALA A 128 -8.22 -32.94 -7.77
N ALA A 129 -8.36 -32.05 -8.77
CA ALA A 129 -9.28 -32.22 -9.89
C ALA A 129 -8.94 -33.43 -10.76
N ARG A 130 -7.65 -33.69 -11.01
CA ARG A 130 -7.20 -34.91 -11.72
C ARG A 130 -7.49 -36.19 -10.94
N ALA A 131 -7.30 -36.16 -9.62
CA ALA A 131 -7.63 -37.30 -8.76
C ALA A 131 -9.14 -37.55 -8.72
N ALA A 132 -9.97 -36.49 -8.69
CA ALA A 132 -11.43 -36.60 -8.72
C ALA A 132 -11.98 -37.06 -10.08
N ASN A 133 -11.30 -36.73 -11.18
CA ASN A 133 -11.65 -37.17 -12.54
C ASN A 133 -11.01 -38.52 -12.93
N GLY A 134 -10.30 -39.17 -12.01
CA GLY A 134 -9.75 -40.49 -12.21
C GLY A 134 -10.86 -41.53 -12.32
N ASN A 135 -11.18 -41.93 -13.55
CA ASN A 135 -11.82 -43.22 -13.83
C ASN A 135 -11.07 -44.32 -13.05
N GLY A 136 -11.71 -44.86 -12.02
CA GLY A 136 -11.26 -46.03 -11.27
C GLY A 136 -11.36 -47.32 -12.08
N GLY A 137 -10.70 -47.36 -13.24
CA GLY A 137 -10.54 -48.54 -14.09
C GLY A 137 -9.11 -49.05 -13.98
N ASP A 138 -8.86 -49.87 -12.97
CA ASP A 138 -7.65 -50.67 -12.78
C ASP A 138 -7.30 -51.47 -14.06
N PRO A 139 -6.15 -51.27 -14.71
CA PRO A 139 -5.73 -52.10 -15.85
C PRO A 139 -5.09 -53.44 -15.42
N ALA A 140 -5.02 -53.77 -14.13
CA ALA A 140 -4.32 -54.96 -13.65
C ALA A 140 -5.20 -56.22 -13.50
N ARG A 141 -5.93 -56.63 -14.55
CA ARG A 141 -6.54 -57.98 -14.62
C ARG A 141 -6.56 -58.59 -16.03
N SER A 142 -5.40 -59.03 -16.51
CA SER A 142 -5.25 -60.27 -17.30
C SER A 142 -3.79 -60.73 -17.09
N GLY A 143 -3.49 -61.86 -16.45
CA GLY A 143 -3.92 -63.21 -16.78
C GLY A 143 -2.92 -63.79 -17.77
N LEU A 144 -1.92 -64.55 -17.28
CA LEU A 144 -1.25 -65.74 -17.89
C LEU A 144 0.01 -66.12 -17.05
N PRO A 145 0.49 -67.38 -17.11
CA PRO A 145 0.79 -68.18 -15.93
C PRO A 145 2.28 -68.28 -15.61
N VAL A 146 2.59 -68.50 -14.32
CA VAL A 146 3.92 -68.87 -13.86
C VAL A 146 4.17 -70.34 -14.23
N SER A 147 5.03 -70.56 -15.23
CA SER A 147 5.59 -71.88 -15.54
C SER A 147 6.79 -72.14 -14.63
N VAL A 148 6.68 -73.16 -13.79
CA VAL A 148 7.80 -73.76 -13.05
C VAL A 148 8.38 -74.87 -13.93
N ALA A 149 9.69 -74.84 -14.18
CA ALA A 149 10.42 -76.00 -14.68
C ALA A 149 11.81 -76.02 -14.02
N ASP A 150 12.21 -77.25 -13.68
CA ASP A 150 13.35 -77.71 -12.88
C ASP A 150 14.74 -77.21 -13.30
#